data_AF-A0A2Z3UVX5-F1
#
_entry.id   AF-A0A2Z3UVX5-F1
#
_cell.length_a   1.000
_cell.length_b   1.000
_cell.length_c   1.000
_cell.angle_alpha   90.00
_cell.angle_beta   90.00
_cell.angle_gamma   90.00
#
_symmetry.space_group_name_H-M   'P 1'
#
loop_
_entity.id
_entity.type
_entity.pdbx_description
1 polymer ?
#
loop_
_entity_poly.entity_id
_entity_poly.type
_entity_poly.pdbx_seq_one_letter_code
_entity_poly.pdbx_strand_id
1 'polypeptide(L)'
;MVPGPKDMVANPRREELQRALTQVRAHAARLEAALDPAHASFTGKAVWVGPTARAFTTELAGRRNRLRTLVQRIVEELEAEVRAIPEKVDRSPTAR
;
A
#
# COMPACT_ATOMS: atom_id res chain seq x y z
N MET A 1 -15.74 -36.28 28.85
CA MET A 1 -14.73 -36.21 27.79
C MET A 1 -14.31 -34.76 27.67
N VAL A 2 -13.13 -34.38 28.14
CA VAL A 2 -12.63 -33.00 28.03
C VAL A 2 -12.21 -32.81 26.57
N PRO A 3 -12.68 -31.77 25.85
CA PRO A 3 -12.21 -31.56 24.49
C PRO A 3 -10.70 -31.31 24.52
N GLY A 4 -9.96 -32.09 23.75
CA GLY A 4 -8.50 -31.95 23.62
C GLY A 4 -8.11 -30.56 23.10
N PRO A 5 -6.85 -30.13 23.26
CA PRO A 5 -6.39 -28.83 22.81
C PRO A 5 -6.72 -28.66 21.32
N LYS A 6 -7.46 -27.60 20.97
CA LYS A 6 -7.81 -27.28 19.58
C LYS A 6 -6.52 -27.08 18.80
N ASP A 7 -6.29 -27.94 17.81
CA ASP A 7 -5.16 -27.85 16.91
C ASP A 7 -5.40 -26.66 15.96
N MET A 8 -4.79 -25.52 16.28
CA MET A 8 -4.98 -24.27 15.56
C MET A 8 -3.76 -23.97 14.68
N VAL A 9 -4.00 -23.76 13.38
CA VAL A 9 -2.98 -23.45 12.39
C VAL A 9 -3.11 -22.01 11.90
N ALA A 10 -2.01 -21.44 11.37
CA ALA A 10 -2.06 -20.14 10.71
C ALA A 10 -3.07 -20.16 9.57
N ASN A 11 -3.82 -19.07 9.41
CA ASN A 11 -4.83 -18.99 8.38
C ASN A 11 -4.18 -18.80 7.00
N PRO A 12 -4.22 -19.80 6.09
CA PRO A 12 -3.56 -19.70 4.79
C PRO A 12 -4.10 -18.53 3.95
N ARG A 13 -5.38 -18.14 4.14
CA ARG A 13 -5.95 -16.97 3.46
C ARG A 13 -5.31 -15.67 3.93
N ARG A 14 -5.02 -15.57 5.23
CA ARG A 14 -4.34 -14.40 5.81
C ARG A 14 -2.89 -14.33 5.32
N GLU A 15 -2.21 -15.46 5.25
CA GLU A 15 -0.84 -15.53 4.73
C GLU A 15 -0.74 -15.07 3.27
N GLU A 16 -1.66 -15.52 2.41
CA GLU A 16 -1.68 -15.06 1.00
C GLU A 16 -1.93 -13.56 0.89
N LEU A 17 -2.87 -13.01 1.67
CA LEU A 17 -3.12 -11.56 1.65
C LEU A 17 -1.96 -10.75 2.23
N GLN A 18 -1.23 -11.29 3.21
CA GLN A 18 0.01 -10.68 3.70
C GLN A 18 1.11 -10.66 2.63
N ARG A 19 1.24 -11.73 1.84
CA ARG A 19 2.14 -11.76 0.68
C ARG A 19 1.75 -10.71 -0.35
N ALA A 20 0.45 -10.63 -0.70
CA ALA A 20 -0.07 -9.62 -1.61
C ALA A 20 0.19 -8.20 -1.09
N LEU A 21 -0.08 -7.93 0.19
CA LEU A 21 0.17 -6.63 0.83
C LEU A 21 1.65 -6.23 0.76
N THR A 22 2.56 -7.19 0.93
CA THR A 22 4.00 -6.93 0.79
C THR A 22 4.35 -6.46 -0.62
N GLN A 23 3.80 -7.11 -1.65
CA GLN A 23 4.01 -6.70 -3.04
C GLN A 23 3.40 -5.34 -3.33
N VAL A 24 2.16 -5.10 -2.88
CA VAL A 24 1.46 -3.82 -3.05
C VAL A 24 2.25 -2.68 -2.41
N ARG A 25 2.78 -2.85 -1.19
CA ARG A 25 3.63 -1.85 -0.53
C ARG A 25 4.89 -1.51 -1.33
N ALA A 26 5.53 -2.51 -1.94
CA ALA A 26 6.71 -2.28 -2.79
C ALA A 26 6.37 -1.53 -4.09
N HIS A 27 5.17 -1.71 -4.65
CA HIS A 27 4.69 -0.92 -5.78
C HIS A 27 4.24 0.49 -5.35
N ALA A 28 3.59 0.60 -4.19
CA ALA A 28 3.16 1.85 -3.58
C ALA A 28 4.32 2.81 -3.39
N ALA A 29 5.42 2.35 -2.77
CA ALA A 29 6.62 3.17 -2.58
C ALA A 29 7.19 3.73 -3.89
N ARG A 30 7.15 2.94 -4.97
CA ARG A 30 7.58 3.37 -6.31
C ARG A 30 6.65 4.44 -6.90
N LEU A 31 5.34 4.27 -6.74
CA LEU A 31 4.35 5.23 -7.23
C LEU A 31 4.39 6.55 -6.45
N GLU A 32 4.52 6.50 -5.13
CA GLU A 32 4.61 7.69 -4.28
C GLU A 32 5.80 8.59 -4.63
N ALA A 33 6.92 7.97 -5.03
CA ALA A 33 8.14 8.67 -5.41
C ALA A 33 8.22 9.01 -6.91
N ALA A 34 7.29 8.54 -7.75
CA ALA A 34 7.39 8.64 -9.20
C ALA A 34 7.48 10.08 -9.73
N LEU A 35 6.86 11.03 -9.02
CA LEU A 35 6.85 12.45 -9.38
C LEU A 35 7.92 13.27 -8.65
N ASP A 36 8.69 12.68 -7.74
CA ASP A 36 9.73 13.38 -6.97
C ASP A 36 10.85 13.92 -7.87
N PRO A 37 11.41 13.16 -8.84
CA PRO A 37 12.46 13.67 -9.72
C PRO A 37 12.00 14.84 -10.59
N ALA A 38 10.78 14.77 -11.11
CA ALA A 38 10.19 15.85 -11.88
C ALA A 38 10.00 17.09 -10.99
N HIS A 39 9.39 16.92 -9.81
CA HIS A 39 9.17 18.02 -8.88
C HIS A 39 10.50 18.70 -8.49
N ALA A 40 11.51 17.92 -8.10
CA ALA A 40 12.84 18.43 -7.77
C ALA A 40 13.52 19.18 -8.92
N SER A 41 13.34 18.72 -10.16
CA SER A 41 13.91 19.39 -11.34
C SER A 41 13.31 20.77 -11.57
N PHE A 42 12.00 20.92 -11.36
CA PHE A 42 11.30 22.18 -11.55
C PHE A 42 11.36 23.13 -10.35
N THR A 43 11.69 22.65 -9.15
CA THR A 43 11.84 23.50 -7.95
C THR A 43 13.30 23.81 -7.60
N GLY A 44 14.25 22.95 -7.99
CA GLY A 44 15.65 23.03 -7.56
C GLY A 44 16.56 23.86 -8.47
N LYS A 45 16.16 24.14 -9.72
CA LYS A 45 16.93 24.94 -10.66
C LYS A 45 16.02 25.98 -11.30
N ALA A 46 16.47 27.23 -11.39
CA ALA A 46 15.77 28.31 -12.09
C ALA A 46 15.85 28.16 -13.62
N VAL A 47 15.50 26.98 -14.15
CA VAL A 47 15.54 26.68 -15.59
C VAL A 47 14.35 27.32 -16.31
N TRP A 48 13.22 27.47 -15.61
CA TRP A 48 12.01 28.09 -16.14
C TRP A 48 11.39 29.01 -15.09
N VAL A 49 11.22 30.28 -15.44
CA VAL A 49 10.76 31.35 -14.53
C VAL A 49 9.59 32.11 -15.14
N GLY A 50 8.75 32.70 -14.29
CA GLY A 50 7.57 33.48 -14.67
C GLY A 50 6.25 32.88 -14.15
N PRO A 51 5.12 33.57 -14.36
CA PRO A 51 3.82 33.15 -13.84
C PRO A 51 3.41 31.74 -14.28
N THR A 52 3.66 31.38 -15.55
CA THR A 52 3.36 30.05 -16.10
C THR A 52 4.18 28.95 -15.44
N ALA A 53 5.47 29.20 -15.17
CA ALA A 53 6.34 28.26 -14.47
C ALA A 53 5.84 27.98 -13.04
N ARG A 54 5.38 29.04 -12.35
CA ARG A 54 4.80 28.92 -11.00
C ARG A 54 3.49 28.13 -11.00
N ALA A 55 2.61 28.37 -11.97
CA ALA A 55 1.36 27.63 -12.09
C ALA A 55 1.64 26.13 -12.30
N PHE A 56 2.58 25.79 -13.19
CA PHE A 56 2.96 24.41 -13.43
C PHE A 56 3.57 23.73 -12.21
N THR A 57 4.46 24.39 -11.45
CA THR A 57 5.04 23.79 -10.24
C THR A 57 3.98 23.52 -9.17
N THR A 58 3.00 24.41 -9.03
CA THR A 58 1.83 24.20 -8.15
C THR A 58 0.99 23.00 -8.61
N GLU A 59 0.68 22.90 -9.90
CA GLU A 59 -0.06 21.75 -10.45
C GLU A 59 0.68 20.43 -10.24
N LEU A 60 1.99 20.41 -10.48
CA LEU A 60 2.83 19.23 -10.29
C LEU A 60 2.86 18.80 -8.82
N ALA A 61 2.97 19.74 -7.89
CA ALA A 61 2.86 19.46 -6.46
C ALA A 61 1.48 18.88 -6.09
N GLY A 62 0.40 19.42 -6.66
CA GLY A 62 -0.96 18.90 -6.48
C GLY A 62 -1.11 17.46 -7.00
N ARG A 63 -0.60 17.17 -8.20
CA ARG A 63 -0.61 15.81 -8.79
C ARG A 63 0.20 14.81 -7.96
N ARG A 64 1.37 15.22 -7.47
CA ARG A 64 2.21 14.43 -6.57
C ARG A 64 1.47 14.06 -5.28
N ASN A 65 0.88 15.05 -4.61
CA ASN A 65 0.14 14.81 -3.38
C ASN A 65 -1.06 13.90 -3.61
N ARG A 66 -1.80 14.12 -4.71
CA ARG A 66 -2.94 13.26 -5.09
C ARG A 66 -2.50 11.82 -5.33
N LEU A 67 -1.39 11.59 -6.02
CA LEU A 67 -0.86 10.25 -6.26
C LEU A 67 -0.55 9.53 -4.94
N ARG A 68 0.14 10.22 -4.01
CA ARG A 68 0.44 9.68 -2.68
C ARG A 68 -0.82 9.31 -1.90
N THR A 69 -1.82 10.18 -1.89
CA THR A 69 -3.10 9.90 -1.20
C THR A 69 -3.82 8.69 -1.79
N LEU A 70 -3.86 8.56 -3.12
CA LEU A 70 -4.53 7.42 -3.77
C LEU A 70 -3.82 6.10 -3.47
N VAL A 71 -2.49 6.09 -3.53
CA VAL A 71 -1.68 4.92 -3.24
C VAL A 71 -1.84 4.50 -1.77
N GLN A 72 -1.78 5.44 -0.84
CA GLN A 72 -1.97 5.18 0.57
C GLN A 72 -3.32 4.53 0.87
N ARG A 73 -4.40 5.00 0.22
CA ARG A 73 -5.74 4.41 0.37
C ARG A 73 -5.80 2.94 -0.05
N ILE A 74 -5.13 2.58 -1.16
CA ILE A 74 -5.08 1.19 -1.64
C ILE A 74 -4.38 0.30 -0.60
N VAL A 75 -3.28 0.79 -0.02
CA VAL A 75 -2.54 0.05 1.03
C VAL A 75 -3.42 -0.11 2.27
N GLU A 76 -4.08 0.96 2.71
CA GLU A 76 -4.95 0.95 3.90
C GLU A 76 -6.15 0.00 3.77
N GLU A 77 -6.76 -0.07 2.59
CA GLU A 77 -7.87 -0.97 2.30
C GLU A 77 -7.44 -2.45 2.39
N LEU A 78 -6.31 -2.80 1.77
CA LEU A 78 -5.78 -4.16 1.85
C LEU A 78 -5.31 -4.54 3.26
N GLU A 79 -4.74 -3.59 4.01
CA GLU A 79 -4.45 -3.80 5.43
C GLU A 79 -5.70 -4.05 6.26
N ALA A 80 -6.80 -3.35 5.97
CA ALA A 80 -8.07 -3.56 6.66
C ALA A 80 -8.62 -4.96 6.38
N GLU A 81 -8.53 -5.45 5.14
CA GLU A 81 -8.90 -6.82 4.79
C GLU A 81 -8.06 -7.85 5.54
N VAL A 82 -6.74 -7.68 5.60
CA VAL A 82 -5.84 -8.57 6.37
C VAL A 82 -6.21 -8.59 7.86
N ARG A 83 -6.53 -7.41 8.43
CA ARG A 83 -6.93 -7.30 9.85
C ARG A 83 -8.26 -7.97 10.14
N ALA A 84 -9.19 -7.98 9.18
CA ALA A 84 -10.50 -8.60 9.35
C ALA A 84 -10.45 -10.14 9.39
N ILE A 85 -9.36 -10.75 8.92
CA ILE A 85 -9.22 -12.20 8.84
C ILE A 85 -8.57 -12.75 10.12
N PRO A 86 -9.13 -13.79 10.77
CA PRO A 86 -8.53 -14.42 11.94
C PRO A 86 -7.10 -14.90 11.68
N GLU A 87 -6.20 -14.71 12.65
CA GLU A 87 -4.80 -15.11 12.54
C GLU A 87 -4.63 -16.63 12.44
N LYS A 88 -5.43 -17.36 13.22
CA LYS A 88 -5.43 -18.81 13.26
C LYS A 88 -6.83 -19.33 13.01
N VAL A 89 -6.91 -20.48 12.36
CA VAL A 89 -8.14 -21.24 12.14
C VAL A 89 -7.95 -22.64 12.71
N ASP A 90 -9.05 -23.28 13.08
CA ASP A 90 -9.00 -24.69 13.47
C ASP A 90 -8.42 -25.48 12.29
N ARG A 91 -7.47 -26.37 12.56
CA ARG A 91 -6.98 -27.33 11.57
C ARG A 91 -8.18 -28.19 11.20
N SER A 92 -8.81 -27.87 10.08
CA SER A 92 -9.89 -28.69 9.55
C SER A 92 -9.35 -30.12 9.41
N PRO A 93 -9.99 -31.14 9.99
CA PRO A 93 -9.66 -32.51 9.64
C PRO A 93 -10.09 -32.66 8.20
N THR A 94 -9.16 -32.57 7.26
CA THR A 94 -9.40 -32.82 5.85
C THR A 94 -10.17 -34.14 5.76
N ALA A 95 -11.42 -34.08 5.29
CA ALA A 95 -12.20 -35.27 5.05
C ALA A 95 -11.47 -36.12 3.99
N ARG A 96 -11.22 -37.38 4.39
CA ARG A 96 -10.76 -38.56 3.65
C ARG A 96 -10.27 -38.39 2.22
#